data_AF-A0A850X764-F1
#
_entry.id   AF-A0A850X764-F1
#
_cell.length_a   1.000
_cell.length_b   1.000
_cell.length_c   1.000
_cell.angle_alpha   90.00
_cell.angle_beta   90.00
_cell.angle_gamma   90.00
#
_symmetry.space_group_name_H-M   'P 1'
#
loop_
_entity.id
_entity.type
_entity.pdbx_description
1 polymer ?
#
loop_
_entity_poly.entity_id
_entity_poly.type
_entity_poly.pdbx_seq_one_letter_code
_entity_poly.pdbx_strand_id
1 'polypeptide(L)'
;VFTSNFWIPLWKQKSGCGDEAVVWDYHVILLHVSSGEQNFIYDLDTVLPFPCPFELYSMEAFRLDDSLRPEFHRKIRMIQADLYLKTFASDRSHMKDANGKWQKPPPSYPCIETA
;
A
#
# COMPACT_ATOMS: atom_id res chain seq x y z
N VAL A 1 4.01 -5.17 3.03
CA VAL A 1 4.94 -4.19 2.45
C VAL A 1 4.31 -2.81 2.60
N PHE A 2 4.99 -1.90 3.28
CA PHE A 2 4.56 -0.50 3.43
C PHE A 2 5.43 0.37 2.53
N THR A 3 4.82 1.30 1.82
CA THR A 3 5.56 2.40 1.19
C THR A 3 5.46 3.62 2.11
N SER A 4 6.57 4.32 2.39
CA SER A 4 6.58 5.48 3.31
C SER A 4 7.34 6.69 2.77
N ASN A 5 6.59 7.73 2.41
CA ASN A 5 6.96 9.12 2.12
C ASN A 5 5.62 9.87 1.95
N PHE A 6 5.51 11.17 2.25
CA PHE A 6 4.19 11.86 2.15
C PHE A 6 3.62 11.97 0.73
N TRP A 7 4.38 11.55 -0.29
CA TRP A 7 4.00 11.62 -1.70
C TRP A 7 4.51 10.39 -2.45
N ILE A 8 3.69 9.34 -2.49
CA ILE A 8 4.04 8.05 -3.12
C ILE A 8 3.21 7.88 -4.39
N PRO A 9 3.77 8.16 -5.57
CA PRO A 9 3.06 7.89 -6.81
C PRO A 9 2.98 6.37 -7.04
N LEU A 10 1.77 5.89 -7.28
CA LEU A 10 1.51 4.50 -7.62
C LEU A 10 0.53 4.43 -8.81
N TRP A 11 0.94 3.73 -9.86
CA TRP A 11 0.15 3.54 -11.06
C TRP A 11 -0.81 2.35 -10.93
N LYS A 12 -1.73 2.26 -11.89
CA LYS A 12 -2.70 1.15 -11.98
C LYS A 12 -3.52 1.01 -10.69
N GLN A 13 -3.97 2.14 -10.12
CA GLN A 13 -4.82 2.19 -8.94
C GLN A 13 -6.28 2.45 -9.34
N LYS A 14 -7.24 1.84 -8.65
CA LYS A 14 -8.69 1.95 -8.92
C LYS A 14 -9.21 3.38 -8.80
N SER A 15 -8.61 4.20 -7.94
CA SER A 15 -8.92 5.62 -7.77
C SER A 15 -8.23 6.53 -8.79
N GLY A 16 -7.34 5.99 -9.63
CA GLY A 16 -6.66 6.71 -10.68
C GLY A 16 -7.51 6.91 -11.93
N CYS A 17 -7.09 7.85 -12.78
CA CYS A 17 -7.71 8.10 -14.08
C CYS A 17 -6.72 7.72 -15.19
N GLY A 18 -7.11 6.79 -16.07
CA GLY A 18 -6.26 6.36 -17.19
C GLY A 18 -4.91 5.79 -16.72
N ASP A 19 -3.81 6.40 -17.20
CA ASP A 19 -2.43 6.01 -16.85
C ASP A 19 -1.75 6.99 -15.87
N GLU A 20 -2.53 7.81 -15.16
CA GLU A 20 -2.02 8.69 -14.12
C GLU A 20 -1.75 7.93 -12.81
N ALA A 21 -0.76 8.40 -12.05
CA ALA A 21 -0.48 7.87 -10.73
C ALA A 21 -1.45 8.45 -9.70
N VAL A 22 -1.84 7.63 -8.72
CA VAL A 22 -2.42 8.12 -7.47
C VAL A 22 -1.28 8.42 -6.51
N VAL A 23 -1.33 9.59 -5.87
CA VAL A 23 -0.32 9.99 -4.88
C VAL A 23 -0.83 9.68 -3.48
N TRP A 24 -0.23 8.68 -2.85
CA TRP A 24 -0.56 8.23 -1.50
C TRP A 24 0.35 8.86 -0.45
N ASP A 25 -0.16 9.04 0.77
CA ASP A 25 0.63 9.32 1.97
C ASP A 25 1.35 8.05 2.48
N TYR A 26 0.70 6.89 2.35
CA TYR A 26 1.29 5.56 2.43
C TYR A 26 0.40 4.55 1.70
N HIS A 27 0.97 3.45 1.21
CA HIS A 27 0.19 2.31 0.69
C HIS A 27 0.67 0.99 1.26
N VAL A 28 -0.26 0.05 1.45
CA VAL A 28 0.02 -1.27 2.04
C VAL A 28 -0.40 -2.36 1.09
N ILE A 29 0.56 -3.23 0.74
CA ILE A 29 0.34 -4.42 -0.08
C ILE A 29 0.92 -5.65 0.60
N LEU A 30 0.38 -6.83 0.30
CA LEU A 30 0.94 -8.09 0.77
C LEU A 30 1.82 -8.69 -0.33
N LEU A 31 3.07 -9.01 0.02
CA LEU A 31 3.97 -9.80 -0.81
C LEU A 31 3.97 -11.24 -0.30
N HIS A 32 3.57 -12.18 -1.15
CA HIS A 32 3.67 -13.60 -0.90
C HIS A 32 4.89 -14.16 -1.61
N VAL A 33 5.87 -14.59 -0.83
CA VAL A 33 7.07 -15.27 -1.32
C VAL A 33 6.78 -16.76 -1.33
N SER A 34 6.63 -17.33 -2.53
CA SER A 34 6.37 -18.75 -2.72
C SER A 34 7.69 -19.53 -2.78
N SER A 35 7.65 -20.83 -2.47
CA SER A 35 8.80 -21.73 -2.65
C SER A 35 9.07 -22.09 -4.12
N GLY A 36 8.17 -21.69 -5.03
CA GLY A 36 8.37 -21.78 -6.48
C GLY A 36 9.13 -20.57 -7.04
N GLU A 37 9.11 -20.43 -8.38
CA GLU A 37 9.85 -19.38 -9.08
C GLU A 37 9.14 -18.00 -9.08
N GLN A 38 7.87 -17.93 -8.68
CA GLN A 38 7.04 -16.74 -8.84
C GLN A 38 6.50 -16.21 -7.49
N ASN A 39 6.81 -14.95 -7.20
CA ASN A 39 6.25 -14.20 -6.08
C ASN A 39 4.99 -13.45 -6.51
N PHE A 40 4.10 -13.16 -5.56
CA PHE A 40 2.83 -12.50 -5.83
C PHE A 40 2.59 -11.29 -4.93
N ILE A 41 2.02 -10.24 -5.52
CA ILE A 41 1.50 -9.06 -4.83
C ILE A 41 -0.02 -9.17 -4.74
N TYR A 42 -0.53 -8.92 -3.54
CA TYR A 42 -1.94 -8.73 -3.25
C TYR A 42 -2.13 -7.26 -2.88
N ASP A 43 -2.62 -6.50 -3.85
CA ASP A 43 -3.03 -5.10 -3.69
C ASP A 43 -4.53 -5.02 -3.96
N LEU A 44 -5.31 -4.63 -2.95
CA LEU A 44 -6.77 -4.54 -3.09
C LEU A 44 -7.20 -3.32 -3.90
N ASP A 45 -6.31 -2.33 -4.08
CA ASP A 45 -6.59 -1.07 -4.75
C ASP A 45 -6.05 -1.02 -6.18
N THR A 46 -5.40 -2.09 -6.67
CA THR A 46 -4.90 -2.14 -8.06
C THR A 46 -5.98 -2.49 -9.09
N VAL A 47 -5.78 -2.06 -10.34
CA VAL A 47 -6.51 -2.55 -11.53
C VAL A 47 -5.78 -3.69 -12.25
N LEU A 48 -4.57 -4.05 -11.80
CA LEU A 48 -3.85 -5.24 -12.25
C LEU A 48 -4.54 -6.53 -11.74
N PRO A 49 -4.15 -7.72 -12.23
CA PRO A 49 -4.67 -8.98 -11.70
C PRO A 49 -4.52 -9.12 -10.18
N PHE A 50 -5.42 -9.85 -9.53
CA PHE A 50 -5.36 -10.12 -8.10
C PHE A 50 -5.46 -11.63 -7.83
N PRO A 51 -4.38 -12.30 -7.35
CA PRO A 51 -3.05 -11.75 -7.11
C PRO A 51 -2.31 -11.38 -8.40
N CYS A 52 -1.37 -10.44 -8.31
CA CYS A 52 -0.53 -9.98 -9.40
C CYS A 52 0.86 -10.65 -9.31
N PRO A 53 1.45 -11.17 -10.40
CA PRO A 53 2.86 -11.53 -10.43
C PRO A 53 3.74 -10.34 -10.02
N PHE A 54 4.75 -10.59 -9.18
CA PHE A 54 5.60 -9.54 -8.63
C PHE A 54 6.27 -8.67 -9.71
N GLU A 55 6.82 -9.30 -10.75
CA GLU A 55 7.51 -8.62 -11.84
C GLU A 55 6.55 -7.68 -12.59
N LEU A 56 5.32 -8.15 -12.87
CA LEU A 56 4.29 -7.34 -13.52
C LEU A 56 3.91 -6.13 -12.65
N TYR A 57 3.67 -6.35 -11.35
CA TYR A 57 3.33 -5.27 -10.42
C TYR A 57 4.46 -4.25 -10.31
N SER A 58 5.71 -4.73 -10.23
CA SER A 58 6.90 -3.88 -10.14
C SER A 58 7.07 -3.01 -11.39
N MET A 59 6.81 -3.55 -12.58
CA MET A 59 6.93 -2.80 -13.83
C MET A 59 5.79 -1.80 -14.03
N GLU A 60 4.55 -2.21 -13.77
CA GLU A 60 3.36 -1.44 -14.16
C GLU A 60 2.88 -0.46 -13.08
N ALA A 61 2.84 -0.90 -11.81
CA ALA A 61 2.31 -0.11 -10.70
C ALA A 61 3.42 0.71 -10.05
N PHE A 62 4.55 0.08 -9.75
CA PHE A 62 5.71 0.76 -9.19
C PHE A 62 6.40 1.64 -10.24
N ARG A 63 6.85 1.07 -11.37
CA ARG A 63 7.77 1.74 -12.30
C ARG A 63 9.12 2.12 -11.65
N LEU A 64 10.03 2.66 -12.47
CA LEU A 64 11.37 3.09 -12.06
C LEU A 64 11.35 4.49 -11.41
N ASP A 65 12.02 4.63 -10.27
CA ASP A 65 12.18 5.91 -9.57
C ASP A 65 13.03 6.91 -10.35
N ASP A 66 13.88 6.46 -11.29
CA ASP A 66 14.76 7.34 -12.07
C ASP A 66 13.99 8.35 -12.93
N SER A 67 12.72 8.06 -13.24
CA SER A 67 11.82 8.98 -13.94
C SER A 67 11.11 9.97 -13.03
N LEU A 68 11.26 9.82 -11.70
CA LEU A 68 10.63 10.63 -10.67
C LEU A 68 11.62 11.63 -10.09
N ARG A 69 11.11 12.76 -9.63
CA ARG A 69 11.90 13.68 -8.81
C ARG A 69 12.31 12.96 -7.51
N PRO A 70 13.49 13.23 -6.94
CA PRO A 70 13.97 12.56 -5.73
C PRO A 70 13.00 12.60 -4.54
N GLU A 71 12.21 13.67 -4.44
CA GLU A 71 11.16 13.86 -3.44
C GLU A 71 9.99 12.86 -3.54
N PHE A 72 9.80 12.21 -4.70
CA PHE A 72 8.82 11.15 -4.92
C PHE A 72 9.43 9.74 -4.92
N HIS A 73 10.74 9.60 -4.65
CA HIS A 73 11.36 8.28 -4.57
C HIS A 73 10.73 7.46 -3.45
N ARG A 74 10.28 6.27 -3.80
CA ARG A 74 9.47 5.44 -2.90
C ARG A 74 10.40 4.69 -1.95
N LYS A 75 10.13 4.78 -0.65
CA LYS A 75 10.80 3.95 0.36
C LYS A 75 9.91 2.80 0.74
N ILE A 76 10.48 1.60 0.84
CA ILE A 76 9.76 0.37 1.14
C ILE A 76 10.18 -0.17 2.51
N ARG A 77 9.20 -0.37 3.39
CA ARG A 77 9.36 -1.10 4.65
C ARG A 77 8.71 -2.49 4.51
N MET A 78 9.55 -3.52 4.54
CA MET A 78 9.10 -4.91 4.58
C MET A 78 8.95 -5.39 6.03
N ILE A 79 7.84 -6.05 6.33
CA ILE A 79 7.50 -6.60 7.63
C ILE A 79 6.98 -8.01 7.39
N GLN A 80 7.48 -9.00 8.12
CA GLN A 80 6.96 -10.37 8.05
C GLN A 80 5.50 -10.40 8.55
N ALA A 81 4.69 -11.27 7.97
CA ALA A 81 3.25 -11.28 8.22
C ALA A 81 2.92 -11.63 9.68
N ASP A 82 3.64 -12.57 10.28
CA ASP A 82 3.52 -12.94 11.70
C ASP A 82 3.89 -11.78 12.63
N LEU A 83 4.99 -11.08 12.34
CA LEU A 83 5.39 -9.89 13.10
C LEU A 83 4.37 -8.76 12.95
N TYR A 84 3.83 -8.56 11.75
CA TYR A 84 2.78 -7.57 11.49
C TYR A 84 1.54 -7.88 12.33
N LEU A 85 1.03 -9.12 12.30
CA LEU A 85 -0.11 -9.53 13.11
C LEU A 85 0.14 -9.40 14.61
N LYS A 86 1.38 -9.64 15.06
CA LYS A 86 1.76 -9.56 16.48
C LYS A 86 1.88 -8.12 16.99
N THR A 87 2.29 -7.18 16.13
CA THR A 87 2.75 -5.85 16.57
C THR A 87 1.94 -4.68 16.01
N PHE A 88 1.14 -4.90 14.97
CA PHE A 88 0.35 -3.84 14.37
C PHE A 88 -0.83 -3.47 15.28
N ALA A 89 -0.94 -2.18 15.58
CA ALA A 89 -2.09 -1.57 16.22
C ALA A 89 -2.43 -0.26 15.52
N SER A 90 -3.73 0.04 15.41
CA SER A 90 -4.22 1.32 14.91
C SER A 90 -5.54 1.66 15.56
N ASP A 91 -5.55 2.77 16.30
CA ASP A 91 -6.75 3.39 16.87
C ASP A 91 -7.59 4.15 15.83
N ARG A 92 -7.10 4.21 14.57
CA ARG A 92 -7.68 4.90 13.41
C ARG A 92 -7.82 6.42 13.59
N SER A 93 -7.20 7.02 14.61
CA SER A 93 -7.34 8.45 14.93
C SER A 93 -6.88 9.36 13.78
N HIS A 94 -5.89 8.93 12.99
CA HIS A 94 -5.39 9.67 11.83
C HIS A 94 -6.42 9.84 10.70
N MET A 95 -7.48 9.02 10.69
CA MET A 95 -8.56 9.11 9.70
C MET A 95 -9.69 10.06 10.14
N LYS A 96 -9.56 10.75 11.27
CA LYS A 96 -10.48 11.81 11.70
C LYS A 96 -9.95 13.19 11.31
N ASP A 97 -10.84 14.08 10.93
CA ASP A 97 -10.51 15.49 10.71
C ASP A 97 -10.39 16.28 12.02
N ALA A 98 -10.07 17.58 11.93
CA ALA A 98 -9.93 18.46 13.08
C ALA A 98 -11.21 18.60 13.94
N ASN A 99 -12.38 18.27 13.38
CA ASN A 99 -13.67 18.29 14.07
C ASN A 99 -14.05 16.89 14.61
N GLY A 100 -13.17 15.89 14.47
CA GLY A 100 -13.42 14.52 14.90
C GLY A 100 -14.28 13.70 13.94
N LYS A 101 -14.59 14.21 12.74
CA LYS A 101 -15.39 13.51 11.73
C LYS A 101 -14.51 12.60 10.88
N TRP A 102 -15.01 11.42 10.56
CA TRP A 102 -14.31 10.48 9.69
C TRP A 102 -14.14 10.99 8.26
N GLN A 103 -12.91 10.97 7.77
CA GLN A 103 -12.58 11.29 6.36
C GLN A 103 -13.13 10.21 5.40
N LYS A 104 -13.11 8.95 5.84
CA LYS A 104 -13.76 7.79 5.18
C LYS A 104 -14.41 6.91 6.25
N PRO A 105 -15.52 6.21 5.95
CA PRO A 105 -16.14 5.30 6.90
C PRO A 105 -15.12 4.25 7.39
N PRO A 106 -14.95 4.06 8.71
CA PRO A 106 -14.04 3.06 9.22
C PRO A 106 -14.61 1.65 8.99
N PRO A 107 -13.76 0.61 9.00
CA PRO A 107 -14.23 -0.77 9.04
C PRO A 107 -15.15 -1.04 10.24
N SER A 108 -16.13 -1.93 10.06
CA SER A 108 -17.16 -2.23 11.08
C SER A 108 -16.67 -3.03 12.28
N TYR A 109 -15.51 -3.69 12.16
CA TYR A 109 -14.88 -4.40 13.27
C TYR A 109 -14.12 -3.43 14.20
N PRO A 110 -13.90 -3.79 15.48
CA PRO A 110 -13.13 -2.98 16.42
C PRO A 110 -11.73 -2.60 15.92
N CYS A 111 -11.10 -1.60 16.53
CA CYS A 111 -9.71 -1.27 16.21
C CYS A 111 -8.79 -2.48 16.41
N ILE A 112 -7.76 -2.58 15.56
CA ILE A 112 -6.73 -3.60 15.76
C ILE A 112 -5.82 -3.08 16.87
N GLU A 113 -5.68 -3.86 17.93
CA GLU A 113 -4.91 -3.50 19.12
C GLU A 113 -4.02 -4.67 19.54
N THR A 114 -2.96 -4.35 20.27
CA THR A 114 -2.02 -5.30 20.87
C THR A 114 -2.00 -5.09 22.38
N ALA A 115 -1.65 -6.14 23.13
CA ALA A 115 -1.63 -6.14 24.60
C ALA A 115 -0.49 -5.31 25.21
#